data_AF-A0A7W5N3F8-F1
#
_entry.id   AF-A0A7W5N3F8-F1
#
_cell.length_a   1.000
_cell.length_b   1.000
_cell.length_c   1.000
_cell.angle_alpha   90.00
_cell.angle_beta   90.00
_cell.angle_gamma   90.00
#
_symmetry.space_group_name_H-M   'P 1'
#
loop_
_entity.id
_entity.type
_entity.pdbx_description
1 polymer ?
#
loop_
_entity_poly.entity_id
_entity_poly.type
_entity_poly.pdbx_seq_one_letter_code
_entity_poly.pdbx_strand_id
1 'polypeptide(L)'
;MALSDHPRDEWNDLCLLLEIVHEGKQPQVLGENITSDVTDNKDDFHQGYRNRFLATPWDAHCRPALEHPKPKVSVRQCYLGSYVDFERVPDYADTFSG
;
A
#
# COMPACT_ATOMS: atom_id res chain seq x y z
N MET A 1 4.13 22.17 1.55
CA MET A 1 3.44 22.92 0.50
C MET A 1 2.00 22.41 0.51
N ALA A 2 1.02 23.29 0.79
CA ALA A 2 -0.40 22.93 0.87
C ALA A 2 -1.09 23.15 -0.49
N LEU A 3 -2.31 22.65 -0.67
CA LEU A 3 -3.11 23.04 -1.84
C LEU A 3 -3.35 24.56 -1.80
N SER A 4 -3.45 25.22 -2.95
CA SER A 4 -3.79 26.64 -3.03
C SER A 4 -4.87 26.87 -4.08
N ASP A 5 -5.52 28.05 -4.01
CA ASP A 5 -6.49 28.54 -4.98
C ASP A 5 -7.80 27.75 -5.13
N HIS A 6 -8.08 26.83 -4.19
CA HIS A 6 -9.40 26.24 -4.10
C HIS A 6 -10.41 27.30 -3.59
N PRO A 7 -11.61 27.44 -4.20
CA PRO A 7 -12.62 28.42 -3.79
C PRO A 7 -13.12 28.29 -2.35
N ARG A 8 -12.86 27.12 -1.73
CA ARG A 8 -13.02 26.91 -0.29
C ARG A 8 -11.65 26.95 0.38
N ASP A 9 -11.44 27.96 1.22
CA ASP A 9 -10.19 28.17 1.95
C ASP A 9 -9.78 26.97 2.82
N GLU A 10 -10.75 26.26 3.40
CA GLU A 10 -10.52 25.06 4.21
C GLU A 10 -9.81 23.92 3.44
N TRP A 11 -9.89 23.92 2.10
CA TRP A 11 -9.25 22.90 1.26
C TRP A 11 -7.87 23.32 0.77
N ASN A 12 -7.44 24.54 1.10
CA ASN A 12 -6.09 25.04 0.85
C ASN A 12 -5.11 24.69 2.00
N ASP A 13 -5.49 23.78 2.89
CA ASP A 13 -4.63 23.27 3.96
C ASP A 13 -3.90 21.97 3.54
N LEU A 14 -3.15 21.37 4.46
CA LEU A 14 -2.49 20.09 4.25
C LEU A 14 -3.51 18.97 4.00
N CYS A 15 -3.24 18.16 2.99
CA CYS A 15 -4.09 17.05 2.58
C CYS A 15 -3.30 15.73 2.64
N LEU A 16 -3.91 14.70 3.22
CA LEU A 16 -3.42 13.32 3.16
C LEU A 16 -3.96 12.65 1.90
N LEU A 17 -3.06 12.28 0.99
CA LEU A 17 -3.39 11.51 -0.21
C LEU A 17 -3.68 10.05 0.17
N LEU A 18 -4.89 9.60 -0.13
CA LEU A 18 -5.33 8.22 0.09
C LEU A 18 -5.09 7.36 -1.16
N GLU A 19 -5.34 7.94 -2.34
CA GLU A 19 -5.18 7.27 -3.62
C GLU A 19 -4.68 8.29 -4.65
N ILE A 20 -3.83 7.84 -5.56
CA ILE A 20 -3.44 8.59 -6.74
C ILE A 20 -3.45 7.70 -7.98
N VAL A 21 -4.12 8.16 -9.02
CA VAL A 21 -4.19 7.53 -10.34
C VAL A 21 -3.46 8.43 -11.32
N HIS A 22 -2.48 7.86 -12.00
CA HIS A 22 -1.64 8.54 -12.97
C HIS A 22 -2.01 8.10 -14.39
N GLU A 23 -2.33 9.05 -15.26
CA GLU A 23 -2.59 8.81 -16.69
C GLU A 23 -1.59 9.61 -17.52
N GLY A 24 -0.70 8.92 -18.23
CA GLY A 24 0.27 9.53 -19.14
C GLY A 24 0.03 9.05 -20.57
N LYS A 25 -0.18 9.97 -21.51
CA LYS A 25 -0.29 9.67 -22.93
C LYS A 25 0.76 10.45 -23.69
N GLN A 26 1.72 9.72 -24.24
CA GLN A 26 2.76 10.28 -25.07
C GLN A 26 2.43 10.00 -26.55
N PRO A 27 2.29 11.03 -27.39
CA PRO A 27 2.23 10.84 -28.82
C PRO A 27 3.53 10.22 -29.33
N GLN A 28 3.45 9.18 -30.16
CA GLN A 28 4.63 8.52 -30.70
C GLN A 28 5.43 9.45 -31.63
N VAL A 29 6.76 9.27 -31.64
CA VAL A 29 7.76 10.14 -32.30
C VAL A 29 7.92 9.89 -33.81
N LEU A 30 7.11 9.03 -34.44
CA LEU A 30 7.16 8.84 -35.89
C LEU A 30 5.95 9.49 -36.58
N GLY A 31 6.11 10.76 -36.92
CA GLY A 31 5.87 11.23 -38.29
C GLY A 31 4.44 11.19 -38.86
N GLU A 32 3.39 11.05 -38.07
CA GLU A 32 2.03 11.28 -38.55
C GLU A 32 1.28 12.26 -37.65
N ASN A 33 0.90 13.38 -38.28
CA ASN A 33 0.18 14.50 -37.71
C ASN A 33 -0.95 14.03 -36.80
N ILE A 34 -0.74 14.16 -35.49
CA ILE A 34 -1.78 14.02 -34.49
C ILE A 34 -2.65 15.25 -34.64
N THR A 35 -3.60 15.12 -35.55
CA THR A 35 -4.78 15.94 -35.62
C THR A 35 -5.50 15.71 -34.30
N SER A 36 -5.24 16.58 -33.33
CA SER A 36 -5.95 16.68 -32.05
C SER A 36 -7.43 17.06 -32.22
N ASP A 37 -8.00 16.78 -33.39
CA ASP A 37 -9.19 17.42 -33.97
C ASP A 37 -10.03 16.42 -34.80
N VAL A 38 -9.95 15.11 -34.50
CA VAL A 38 -10.71 14.07 -35.25
C VAL A 38 -11.85 13.46 -34.43
N THR A 39 -12.02 13.82 -33.17
CA THR A 39 -13.24 13.52 -32.42
C THR A 39 -13.84 14.82 -31.88
N ASP A 40 -15.11 15.06 -32.23
CA ASP A 40 -15.95 16.18 -31.75
C ASP A 40 -16.22 16.13 -30.22
N ASN A 41 -15.45 15.30 -29.50
CA ASN A 41 -15.61 14.98 -28.10
C ASN A 41 -14.36 15.45 -27.34
N LYS A 42 -14.39 16.70 -26.88
CA LYS A 42 -13.29 17.37 -26.14
C LYS A 42 -12.84 16.67 -24.85
N ASP A 43 -13.53 15.60 -24.45
CA ASP A 43 -13.28 14.87 -23.20
C ASP A 43 -12.33 13.67 -23.38
N ASP A 44 -11.99 13.32 -24.62
CA ASP A 44 -11.03 12.26 -24.88
C ASP A 44 -9.60 12.78 -24.58
N PHE A 45 -8.99 12.28 -23.50
CA PHE A 45 -7.61 12.60 -23.16
C PHE A 45 -6.66 12.00 -24.22
N HIS A 46 -6.14 12.81 -25.13
CA HIS A 46 -5.31 12.32 -26.26
C HIS A 46 -3.80 12.45 -26.03
N GLN A 47 -3.37 13.42 -25.23
CA GLN A 47 -1.96 13.69 -24.94
C GLN A 47 -1.82 14.37 -23.58
N GLY A 48 -0.69 14.11 -22.91
CA GLY A 48 -0.27 14.82 -21.69
C GLY A 48 -0.12 13.91 -20.49
N TYR A 49 -0.11 14.52 -19.30
CA TYR A 49 -0.09 13.82 -18.01
C TYR A 49 -1.21 14.36 -17.12
N ARG A 50 -2.03 13.48 -16.55
CA ARG A 50 -3.16 13.81 -15.70
C ARG A 50 -3.16 12.94 -14.46
N ASN A 51 -3.36 13.57 -13.30
CA ASN A 51 -3.51 12.88 -12.03
C ASN A 51 -4.92 13.03 -11.51
N ARG A 52 -5.49 11.95 -10.99
CA ARG A 52 -6.71 11.98 -10.18
C ARG A 52 -6.35 11.45 -8.80
N PHE A 53 -6.72 12.16 -7.76
CA PHE A 53 -6.40 11.75 -6.40
C PHE A 53 -7.62 11.84 -5.48
N LEU A 54 -7.59 11.02 -4.43
CA LEU A 54 -8.49 11.12 -3.30
C LEU A 54 -7.68 11.62 -2.11
N ALA A 55 -8.18 12.68 -1.47
CA ALA A 55 -7.52 13.30 -0.35
C ALA A 55 -8.49 13.46 0.83
N THR A 56 -7.94 13.41 2.03
CA THR A 56 -8.63 13.81 3.26
C THR A 56 -7.85 14.93 3.93
N PRO A 57 -8.49 15.78 4.76
CA PRO A 57 -7.78 16.73 5.60
C PRO A 57 -6.69 16.03 6.43
N TRP A 58 -5.57 16.71 6.65
CA TRP A 58 -4.41 16.12 7.32
C TRP A 58 -4.66 15.66 8.76
N ASP A 59 -5.64 16.25 9.43
CA ASP A 59 -6.03 15.97 10.81
C ASP A 59 -7.12 14.88 10.91
N ALA A 60 -7.64 14.40 9.77
CA ALA A 60 -8.66 13.37 9.74
C ALA A 60 -8.10 12.00 10.20
N HIS A 61 -8.83 11.33 11.09
CA HIS A 61 -8.49 9.97 11.51
C HIS A 61 -8.71 8.97 10.36
N CYS A 62 -7.64 8.52 9.71
CA CYS A 62 -7.71 7.43 8.74
C CYS A 62 -7.92 6.08 9.45
N ARG A 63 -9.00 5.38 9.10
CA ARG A 63 -9.29 4.00 9.52
C ARG A 63 -9.48 3.17 8.24
N PRO A 64 -8.46 2.43 7.79
CA PRO A 64 -8.60 1.56 6.64
C PRO A 64 -9.76 0.58 6.83
N ALA A 65 -10.49 0.29 5.75
CA ALA A 65 -11.51 -0.75 5.79
C ALA A 65 -10.87 -2.07 6.23
N LEU A 66 -11.52 -2.76 7.17
CA LEU A 66 -11.04 -4.04 7.68
C LEU A 66 -11.35 -5.15 6.65
N GLU A 67 -10.73 -5.07 5.47
CA GLU A 67 -10.98 -5.99 4.35
C GLU A 67 -10.35 -7.37 4.55
N HIS A 68 -9.58 -7.55 5.61
CA HIS A 68 -9.01 -8.84 5.95
C HIS A 68 -10.02 -9.66 6.74
N PRO A 69 -10.65 -10.70 6.14
CA PRO A 69 -11.48 -11.60 6.91
C PRO A 69 -10.64 -12.19 8.03
N LYS A 70 -11.13 -12.08 9.27
CA LYS A 70 -10.44 -12.64 10.44
C LYS A 70 -10.18 -14.12 10.16
N PRO A 71 -8.91 -14.59 10.21
CA PRO A 71 -8.61 -15.99 9.93
C PRO A 71 -9.38 -16.86 10.93
N LYS A 72 -10.32 -17.66 10.41
CA LYS A 72 -11.11 -18.61 11.19
C LYS A 72 -10.36 -19.94 11.17
N VAL A 73 -9.86 -20.38 12.33
CA VAL A 73 -9.32 -21.73 12.49
C VAL A 73 -10.50 -22.69 12.64
N SER A 74 -10.76 -23.51 11.62
CA SER A 74 -11.94 -24.37 11.56
C SER A 74 -11.69 -25.84 11.99
N VAL A 75 -10.64 -26.10 12.79
CA VAL A 75 -10.23 -27.46 13.17
C VAL A 75 -9.75 -27.50 14.63
N ARG A 76 -9.98 -28.62 15.33
CA ARG A 76 -9.37 -28.87 16.65
C ARG A 76 -7.85 -29.00 16.49
N GLN A 77 -7.10 -28.14 17.17
CA GLN A 77 -5.63 -28.16 17.17
C GLN A 77 -5.14 -28.98 18.38
N CYS A 78 -4.19 -29.89 18.15
CA CYS A 78 -3.43 -30.55 19.22
C CYS A 78 -2.01 -30.02 19.18
N TYR A 79 -1.51 -29.53 20.32
CA TYR A 79 -0.14 -29.06 20.47
C TYR A 79 0.72 -30.15 21.09
N LEU A 80 1.92 -30.38 20.56
CA LEU A 80 2.92 -31.23 21.20
C LEU A 80 3.79 -30.35 22.10
N GLY A 81 3.80 -30.63 23.40
CA GLY A 81 4.72 -29.96 24.31
C GLY A 81 6.15 -30.38 24.00
N SER A 82 7.03 -29.41 23.73
CA SER A 82 8.47 -29.68 23.69
C SER A 82 8.98 -29.83 25.13
N TYR A 83 9.31 -31.06 25.52
CA TYR A 83 10.02 -31.32 26.77
C TYR A 83 11.52 -31.35 26.50
N VAL A 84 12.30 -30.59 27.28
CA VAL A 84 13.75 -30.73 27.32
C VAL A 84 14.05 -31.66 28.48
N ASP A 85 14.58 -32.84 28.16
CA ASP A 85 14.90 -33.86 29.16
C ASP A 85 16.19 -33.49 29.89
N PHE A 86 16.06 -32.87 31.07
CA PHE A 86 17.19 -32.47 31.91
C PHE A 86 17.82 -33.66 32.66
N GLU A 87 17.23 -34.85 32.60
CA GLU A 87 17.75 -36.04 33.33
C GLU A 87 18.84 -36.79 32.56
N ARG A 88 19.15 -36.41 31.31
CA ARG A 88 20.28 -36.97 30.56
C ARG A 88 21.54 -36.13 30.77
N VAL A 89 21.98 -35.98 32.02
CA VAL A 89 23.36 -35.58 32.33
C VAL A 89 24.23 -36.83 32.10
N PRO A 90 25.20 -36.82 31.16
CA PRO A 90 26.15 -37.92 31.09
C PRO A 90 27.00 -37.92 32.37
N ASP A 91 26.94 -39.02 33.13
CA ASP A 91 27.84 -39.27 34.26
C ASP A 91 29.28 -39.33 33.74
N TYR A 92 29.97 -38.19 33.77
CA TYR A 92 31.43 -38.15 33.69
C TYR A 92 31.98 -38.22 35.12
N ALA A 93 31.75 -39.36 35.77
CA ALA A 93 32.41 -39.71 37.02
C ALA A 93 33.71 -40.49 36.72
N ASP A 94 34.80 -39.96 37.25
CA ASP A 94 36.06 -40.65 37.56
C ASP A 94 36.92 -41.23 36.43
N THR A 95 37.82 -40.37 35.90
CA THR A 95 39.19 -40.80 35.57
C THR A 95 40.17 -39.68 35.89
N PHE A 96 40.55 -39.53 37.16
CA PHE A 96 41.93 -39.22 37.51
C PHE A 96 42.18 -39.64 38.97
N SER A 97 42.69 -40.86 39.11
CA SER A 97 43.37 -41.34 40.31
C SER A 97 44.86 -41.39 39.96
N GLY A 98 45.70 -40.70 40.73
CA GLY A 98 47.16 -40.63 40.53
C GLY A 98 47.75 -39.26 40.83
#